data_AF-A0A967WS67-F1
#
_entry.id   AF-A0A967WS67-F1
#
_cell.length_a   1.000
_cell.length_b   1.000
_cell.length_c   1.000
_cell.angle_alpha   90.00
_cell.angle_beta   90.00
_cell.angle_gamma   90.00
#
_symmetry.space_group_name_H-M   'P 1'
#
loop_
_entity.id
_entity.type
_entity.pdbx_description
1 polymer ?
#
loop_
_entity_poly.entity_id
_entity_poly.type
_entity_poly.pdbx_seq_one_letter_code
_entity_poly.pdbx_strand_id
1 'polypeptide(L)'
;MGRRGAKQFAGLTGVRRKGHIVSEEPRRRISRRAFLRNGAILGGALIAGGIGYRHLHNHLGRDFNPARATAYLDGIRRSDDVGALPNIIVILVDDLGYGDLDPQPIDTPNLDRMAAEGVRLTSFYASASLCTPSRAGLLTGRYPVRTHMTNPLYPSGHPMNLLMDVLGRYAYSVRGIPQDEVLLPEVLSRRGYCTG
;
A
#
# COMPACT_ATOMS: atom_id res chain seq x y z
N MET A 1 70.23 53.71 0.08
CA MET A 1 71.37 52.82 -0.29
C MET A 1 70.80 51.43 -0.57
N GLY A 2 70.92 50.91 -1.80
CA GLY A 2 70.57 49.53 -2.27
C GLY A 2 69.07 49.17 -2.31
N ARG A 3 68.32 48.94 -3.41
CA ARG A 3 68.48 48.35 -4.76
C ARG A 3 68.74 46.83 -4.82
N ARG A 4 67.82 46.14 -5.54
CA ARG A 4 67.93 44.84 -6.27
C ARG A 4 67.82 43.58 -5.38
N GLY A 5 67.19 42.46 -5.77
CA GLY A 5 66.70 41.98 -7.06
C GLY A 5 67.15 40.51 -7.28
N ALA A 6 66.23 39.66 -7.74
CA ALA A 6 66.41 38.41 -8.50
C ALA A 6 66.94 37.11 -7.82
N LYS A 7 66.20 36.02 -8.11
CA LYS A 7 66.58 34.64 -8.58
C LYS A 7 65.33 33.76 -8.36
N GLN A 8 64.52 33.28 -9.30
CA GLN A 8 64.65 32.64 -10.63
C GLN A 8 65.31 31.26 -10.64
N PHE A 9 64.61 30.32 -11.32
CA PHE A 9 64.95 28.96 -11.78
C PHE A 9 64.64 27.81 -10.80
N ALA A 10 64.08 26.66 -11.20
CA ALA A 10 63.61 26.14 -12.49
C ALA A 10 62.77 24.88 -12.20
N GLY A 11 61.82 24.54 -13.08
CA GLY A 11 61.08 23.28 -12.97
C GLY A 11 60.02 23.09 -14.05
N LEU A 12 60.40 23.36 -15.31
CA LEU A 12 59.61 22.98 -16.48
C LEU A 12 59.70 21.46 -16.67
N THR A 13 58.61 20.74 -16.45
CA THR A 13 58.38 19.42 -17.07
C THR A 13 57.08 19.47 -17.87
N GLY A 14 57.15 20.13 -19.02
CA GLY A 14 56.11 20.09 -20.02
C GLY A 14 56.16 18.77 -20.79
N VAL A 15 55.14 17.91 -20.60
CA VAL A 15 54.84 16.83 -21.53
C VAL A 15 53.81 17.35 -22.53
N ARG A 16 54.27 17.61 -23.75
CA ARG A 16 53.45 18.08 -24.87
C ARG A 16 52.79 16.87 -25.53
N ARG A 17 51.51 16.58 -25.23
CA ARG A 17 50.67 15.71 -26.07
C ARG A 17 49.74 16.56 -26.94
N LYS A 18 49.76 16.26 -28.25
CA LYS A 18 48.90 16.86 -29.28
C LYS A 18 47.44 16.43 -29.07
N GLY A 19 46.51 17.38 -29.29
CA GLY A 19 45.13 17.10 -29.70
C GLY A 19 44.11 17.05 -28.57
N HIS A 20 43.11 17.94 -28.68
CA HIS A 20 41.93 18.12 -27.81
C HIS A 20 42.18 18.80 -26.45
N ILE A 21 42.10 20.13 -26.46
CA ILE A 21 41.75 20.91 -25.26
C ILE A 21 40.27 20.60 -24.99
N VAL A 22 40.01 19.64 -24.11
CA VAL A 22 38.71 19.61 -23.42
C VAL A 22 38.78 20.76 -22.42
N SER A 23 37.99 21.81 -22.64
CA SER A 23 37.83 22.86 -21.62
C SER A 23 37.23 22.20 -20.39
N GLU A 24 38.03 21.98 -19.34
CA GLU A 24 37.47 21.63 -18.04
C GLU A 24 36.66 22.82 -17.54
N GLU A 25 35.34 22.73 -17.68
CA GLU A 25 34.42 23.67 -17.07
C GLU A 25 34.70 23.72 -15.55
N PRO A 26 34.85 24.91 -14.94
CA PRO A 26 35.16 25.00 -13.53
C PRO A 26 34.03 24.34 -12.74
N ARG A 27 34.33 23.22 -12.05
CA ARG A 27 33.38 22.53 -11.17
C ARG A 27 32.84 23.54 -10.16
N ARG A 28 31.59 23.99 -10.37
CA ARG A 28 30.90 24.90 -9.45
C ARG A 28 30.85 24.25 -8.09
N ARG A 29 31.62 24.80 -7.14
CA ARG A 29 31.68 24.31 -5.77
C ARG A 29 30.40 24.72 -5.04
N ILE A 30 29.41 23.83 -5.03
CA ILE A 30 28.15 24.08 -4.31
C ILE A 30 28.47 24.13 -2.81
N SER A 31 28.12 25.25 -2.17
CA SER A 31 28.32 25.40 -0.72
C SER A 31 27.31 24.52 0.03
N ARG A 32 27.71 23.97 1.17
CA ARG A 32 26.82 23.16 2.04
C ARG A 32 25.51 23.90 2.36
N ARG A 33 25.60 25.23 2.60
CA ARG A 33 24.42 26.08 2.85
C ARG A 33 23.51 26.17 1.62
N ALA A 34 24.07 26.35 0.42
CA ALA A 34 23.27 26.39 -0.81
C ALA A 34 22.61 25.05 -1.11
N PHE A 35 23.32 23.94 -0.89
CA PHE A 35 22.77 22.59 -1.02
C PHE A 35 21.61 22.35 -0.04
N LEU A 36 21.80 22.65 1.26
CA LEU A 36 20.76 22.49 2.28
C LEU A 36 19.55 23.39 2.03
N ARG A 37 19.77 24.66 1.65
CA ARG A 37 18.67 25.60 1.34
C ARG A 37 17.87 25.13 0.13
N ASN A 38 18.54 24.77 -0.95
CA ASN A 38 17.86 24.33 -2.17
C ASN A 38 17.14 23.00 -1.94
N GLY A 39 17.74 22.09 -1.15
CA GLY A 39 17.10 20.85 -0.72
C GLY A 39 15.85 21.09 0.13
N ALA A 40 15.88 22.04 1.06
CA ALA A 40 14.73 22.40 1.88
C ALA A 40 13.59 23.03 1.05
N ILE A 41 13.93 23.90 0.08
CA ILE A 41 12.94 24.50 -0.82
C ILE A 41 12.28 23.43 -1.70
N LEU A 42 13.08 22.56 -2.32
CA LEU A 42 12.56 21.49 -3.17
C LEU A 42 11.71 20.49 -2.36
N GLY A 43 12.19 20.11 -1.17
CA GLY A 43 11.44 19.23 -0.26
C GLY A 43 10.11 19.84 0.18
N GLY A 44 10.11 21.12 0.57
CA GLY A 44 8.89 21.84 0.94
C GLY A 44 7.87 21.93 -0.20
N ALA A 45 8.33 22.21 -1.43
CA ALA A 45 7.47 22.26 -2.61
C ALA A 45 6.83 20.91 -2.93
N LEU A 46 7.58 19.80 -2.81
CA LEU A 46 7.04 18.45 -3.01
C LEU A 46 5.99 18.09 -1.96
N ILE A 47 6.21 18.44 -0.69
CA ILE A 47 5.24 18.21 0.38
C ILE A 47 3.97 19.02 0.15
N ALA A 48 4.09 20.30 -0.17
CA ALA A 48 2.94 21.17 -0.45
C ALA A 48 2.14 20.68 -1.67
N GLY A 49 2.84 20.28 -2.73
CA GLY A 49 2.23 19.67 -3.92
C GLY A 49 1.49 18.37 -3.62
N GLY A 50 2.08 17.48 -2.83
CA GLY A 50 1.44 16.24 -2.38
C GLY A 50 0.20 16.48 -1.52
N ILE A 51 0.25 17.44 -0.60
CA ILE A 51 -0.90 17.84 0.23
C ILE A 51 -2.01 18.47 -0.64
N GLY A 52 -1.66 19.33 -1.59
CA GLY A 52 -2.60 19.95 -2.52
C GLY A 52 -3.26 18.93 -3.45
N TYR A 53 -2.47 18.01 -4.03
CA TYR A 53 -2.97 16.91 -4.84
C TYR A 53 -3.92 16.00 -4.04
N ARG A 54 -3.58 15.68 -2.78
CA ARG A 54 -4.46 14.93 -1.87
C ARG A 54 -5.78 15.65 -1.64
N HIS A 55 -5.76 16.96 -1.38
CA HIS A 55 -6.98 17.72 -1.14
C HIS A 55 -7.87 17.73 -2.39
N LEU A 56 -7.29 17.93 -3.57
CA LEU A 56 -8.00 17.88 -4.85
C LEU A 56 -8.55 16.47 -5.15
N HIS A 57 -7.75 15.43 -4.96
CA HIS A 57 -8.16 14.05 -5.19
C HIS A 57 -9.28 13.62 -4.24
N ASN A 58 -9.19 13.96 -2.95
CA ASN A 58 -10.25 13.66 -1.99
C ASN A 58 -11.56 14.38 -2.31
N HIS A 59 -11.50 15.57 -2.91
CA HIS A 59 -12.68 16.29 -3.42
C HIS A 59 -13.23 15.72 -4.74
N LEU A 60 -12.39 15.03 -5.52
CA LEU A 60 -12.77 14.30 -6.74
C LEU A 60 -12.96 12.78 -6.50
N GLY A 61 -12.99 12.36 -5.23
CA GLY A 61 -12.96 10.95 -4.83
C GLY A 61 -14.21 10.16 -5.24
N ARG A 62 -14.14 8.84 -5.05
CA ARG A 62 -15.26 7.90 -5.24
C ARG A 62 -16.56 8.48 -4.67
N ASP A 63 -17.64 8.44 -5.46
CA ASP A 63 -19.00 8.80 -5.04
C ASP A 63 -19.49 7.89 -3.89
N PHE A 64 -19.14 8.26 -2.67
CA PHE A 64 -19.48 7.53 -1.48
C PHE A 64 -20.98 7.67 -1.18
N ASN A 65 -21.72 6.57 -1.28
CA ASN A 65 -23.16 6.57 -1.07
C ASN A 65 -23.59 5.44 -0.11
N PRO A 66 -23.49 5.66 1.21
CA PRO A 66 -23.85 4.65 2.20
C PRO A 66 -25.34 4.27 2.13
N ALA A 67 -26.20 5.17 1.66
CA ALA A 67 -27.63 4.88 1.51
C ALA A 67 -27.89 3.73 0.54
N ARG A 68 -26.99 3.45 -0.43
CA ARG A 68 -27.10 2.28 -1.31
C ARG A 68 -26.92 0.97 -0.56
N ALA A 69 -25.94 0.89 0.33
CA ALA A 69 -25.71 -0.28 1.16
C ALA A 69 -26.89 -0.50 2.11
N THR A 70 -27.36 0.55 2.76
CA THR A 70 -28.55 0.49 3.64
C THR A 70 -29.79 0.02 2.87
N ALA A 71 -30.08 0.62 1.71
CA ALA A 71 -31.24 0.24 0.89
C ALA A 71 -31.17 -1.22 0.43
N TYR A 72 -29.99 -1.72 0.08
CA TYR A 72 -29.79 -3.14 -0.24
C TYR A 72 -30.07 -4.03 0.97
N LEU A 73 -29.50 -3.71 2.12
CA LEU A 73 -29.65 -4.48 3.35
C LEU A 73 -31.10 -4.51 3.86
N ASP A 74 -31.83 -3.41 3.74
CA ASP A 74 -33.24 -3.33 4.13
C ASP A 74 -34.16 -4.12 3.19
N GLY A 75 -33.70 -4.41 1.96
CA GLY A 75 -34.40 -5.29 1.02
C GLY A 75 -34.25 -6.79 1.33
N ILE A 76 -33.36 -7.17 2.26
CA ILE A 76 -33.14 -8.59 2.60
C ILE A 76 -34.26 -9.07 3.52
N ARG A 77 -35.04 -10.05 3.04
CA ARG A 77 -36.07 -10.71 3.84
C ARG A 77 -35.43 -11.59 4.92
N ARG A 78 -35.82 -11.38 6.18
CA ARG A 78 -35.47 -12.26 7.31
C ARG A 78 -36.02 -13.69 7.11
N SER A 79 -35.32 -14.71 7.63
CA SER A 79 -35.85 -16.07 7.63
C SER A 79 -37.03 -16.21 8.58
N ASP A 80 -38.09 -16.86 8.12
CA ASP A 80 -39.28 -17.16 8.92
C ASP A 80 -38.98 -18.27 9.94
N ASP A 81 -38.05 -19.17 9.59
CA ASP A 81 -37.49 -20.19 10.49
C ASP A 81 -35.97 -19.99 10.58
N VAL A 82 -35.52 -19.45 11.71
CA VAL A 82 -34.09 -19.24 12.00
C VAL A 82 -33.43 -20.53 12.48
N GLY A 83 -34.20 -21.46 13.08
CA GLY A 83 -33.68 -22.73 13.60
C GLY A 83 -33.32 -23.72 12.49
N ALA A 84 -33.95 -23.59 11.33
CA ALA A 84 -33.62 -24.37 10.13
C ALA A 84 -32.39 -23.86 9.36
N LEU A 85 -31.83 -22.70 9.72
CA LEU A 85 -30.64 -22.17 9.04
C LEU A 85 -29.37 -22.93 9.49
N PRO A 86 -28.48 -23.32 8.56
CA PRO A 86 -27.23 -23.97 8.93
C PRO A 86 -26.28 -22.96 9.60
N ASN A 87 -25.45 -23.41 10.53
CA ASN A 87 -24.35 -22.59 11.03
C ASN A 87 -23.28 -22.42 9.94
N ILE A 88 -22.76 -21.20 9.79
CA ILE A 88 -21.71 -20.88 8.83
C ILE A 88 -20.46 -20.51 9.62
N ILE A 89 -19.39 -21.29 9.45
CA ILE A 89 -18.08 -21.06 10.08
C ILE A 89 -17.05 -20.82 8.98
N VAL A 90 -16.38 -19.67 9.03
CA VAL A 90 -15.29 -19.32 8.10
C VAL A 90 -13.98 -19.33 8.87
N ILE A 91 -13.11 -20.29 8.56
CA ILE A 91 -11.74 -20.35 9.09
C ILE A 91 -10.81 -19.73 8.06
N LEU A 92 -10.36 -18.50 8.32
CA LEU A 92 -9.36 -17.80 7.51
C LEU A 92 -8.01 -17.83 8.23
N VAL A 93 -7.00 -18.39 7.57
CA VAL A 93 -5.63 -18.47 8.10
C VAL A 93 -4.76 -17.36 7.48
N ASP A 94 -3.86 -16.78 8.27
CA ASP A 94 -2.94 -15.73 7.83
C ASP A 94 -1.63 -16.36 7.35
N ASP A 95 -1.17 -15.98 6.15
CA ASP A 95 0.09 -16.40 5.53
C ASP A 95 0.33 -17.94 5.40
N LEU A 96 -0.73 -18.76 5.42
CA LEU A 96 -0.64 -20.19 5.12
C LEU A 96 -0.56 -20.43 3.61
N GLY A 97 0.57 -20.96 3.15
CA GLY A 97 0.85 -21.27 1.75
C GLY A 97 0.19 -22.57 1.28
N TYR A 98 -0.02 -22.67 -0.04
CA TYR A 98 -0.57 -23.89 -0.66
C TYR A 98 0.31 -25.13 -0.39
N GLY A 99 1.63 -24.94 -0.29
CA GLY A 99 2.60 -25.99 -0.02
C GLY A 99 2.89 -26.21 1.46
N ASP A 100 2.10 -25.66 2.38
CA ASP A 100 2.27 -25.91 3.82
C ASP A 100 1.47 -27.13 4.30
N LEU A 101 0.48 -27.57 3.50
CA LEU A 101 -0.37 -28.73 3.79
C LEU A 101 0.03 -29.92 2.90
N ASP A 102 -0.30 -31.15 3.34
CA ASP A 102 -0.05 -32.46 2.69
C ASP A 102 0.27 -32.41 1.18
N PRO A 103 1.40 -33.02 0.71
CA PRO A 103 2.32 -33.94 1.40
C PRO A 103 3.59 -33.29 1.98
N GLN A 104 3.39 -32.36 2.91
CA GLN A 104 4.42 -31.42 3.37
C GLN A 104 4.73 -31.63 4.87
N PRO A 105 5.80 -31.04 5.43
CA PRO A 105 6.36 -31.49 6.71
C PRO A 105 5.56 -31.09 7.96
N ILE A 106 4.45 -30.38 7.82
CA ILE A 106 3.65 -29.89 8.95
C ILE A 106 2.54 -30.89 9.25
N ASP A 107 2.51 -31.40 10.48
CA ASP A 107 1.48 -32.32 10.96
C ASP A 107 0.16 -31.58 11.22
N THR A 108 -0.84 -31.78 10.36
CA THR A 108 -2.15 -31.09 10.41
C THR A 108 -3.34 -32.05 10.45
N PRO A 109 -3.42 -32.99 11.41
CA PRO A 109 -4.36 -34.12 11.35
C PRO A 109 -5.84 -33.70 11.34
N ASN A 110 -6.17 -32.56 11.96
CA ASN A 110 -7.53 -32.01 11.92
C ASN A 110 -7.91 -31.45 10.54
N LEU A 111 -6.97 -30.79 9.85
CA LEU A 111 -7.20 -30.26 8.50
C LEU A 111 -7.23 -31.39 7.48
N ASP A 112 -6.41 -32.42 7.66
CA ASP A 112 -6.38 -33.60 6.79
C ASP A 112 -7.69 -34.37 6.88
N ARG A 113 -8.20 -34.58 8.10
CA ARG A 113 -9.53 -35.15 8.32
C ARG A 113 -10.63 -34.30 7.70
N MET A 114 -10.60 -32.97 7.88
CA MET A 114 -11.57 -32.05 7.27
C MET A 114 -11.55 -32.13 5.74
N ALA A 115 -10.37 -32.27 5.12
CA ALA A 115 -10.24 -32.44 3.68
C ALA A 115 -10.76 -33.80 3.19
N ALA A 116 -10.58 -34.87 3.98
CA ALA A 116 -11.06 -36.22 3.67
C ALA A 116 -12.58 -36.38 3.83
N GLU A 117 -13.18 -35.73 4.82
CA GLU A 117 -14.63 -35.74 5.08
C GLU A 117 -15.41 -34.71 4.24
N GLY A 118 -14.71 -33.79 3.60
CA GLY A 118 -15.29 -32.64 2.91
C GLY A 118 -14.89 -32.51 1.44
N VAL A 119 -14.84 -31.26 0.98
CA VAL A 119 -14.44 -30.92 -0.40
C VAL A 119 -13.12 -30.15 -0.36
N ARG A 120 -12.11 -30.66 -1.08
CA ARG A 120 -10.82 -29.98 -1.25
C ARG A 120 -10.76 -29.24 -2.59
N LEU A 121 -10.50 -27.93 -2.52
CA LEU A 121 -10.32 -27.08 -3.71
C LEU A 121 -8.81 -26.92 -4.00
N THR A 122 -8.33 -27.56 -5.07
CA THR A 122 -6.91 -27.50 -5.48
C THR A 122 -6.57 -26.26 -6.32
N SER A 123 -7.59 -25.53 -6.77
CA SER A 123 -7.48 -24.29 -7.54
C SER A 123 -8.28 -23.17 -6.87
N PHE A 124 -7.97 -22.88 -5.61
CA PHE A 124 -8.61 -21.82 -4.82
C PHE A 124 -7.67 -20.64 -4.64
N TYR A 125 -8.12 -19.43 -4.99
CA TYR A 125 -7.29 -18.23 -5.01
C TYR A 125 -7.86 -17.16 -4.07
N ALA A 126 -6.98 -16.52 -3.30
CA ALA A 126 -7.32 -15.28 -2.60
C ALA A 126 -7.60 -14.15 -3.62
N SER A 127 -8.46 -13.19 -3.25
CA SER A 127 -8.80 -12.06 -4.12
C SER A 127 -7.60 -11.12 -4.39
N ALA A 128 -6.55 -11.21 -3.57
CA ALA A 128 -5.29 -10.51 -3.72
C ALA A 128 -4.17 -11.19 -2.91
N SER A 129 -2.93 -10.82 -3.21
CA SER A 129 -1.71 -11.32 -2.56
C SER A 129 -1.35 -10.64 -1.24
N LEU A 130 -2.22 -9.80 -0.68
CA LEU A 130 -1.97 -9.05 0.56
C LEU A 130 -3.17 -9.18 1.52
N CYS A 131 -2.90 -9.09 2.83
CA CYS A 131 -3.88 -9.32 3.89
C CYS A 131 -5.15 -8.44 3.78
N THR A 132 -4.98 -7.12 3.71
CA THR A 132 -6.09 -6.15 3.62
C THR A 132 -6.97 -6.37 2.38
N PRO A 133 -6.44 -6.35 1.13
CA PRO A 133 -7.27 -6.57 -0.06
C PRO A 133 -7.91 -7.96 -0.07
N SER A 134 -7.19 -9.00 0.40
CA SER A 134 -7.72 -10.36 0.49
C SER A 134 -8.95 -10.43 1.39
N ARG A 135 -8.84 -9.90 2.62
CA ARG A 135 -9.95 -9.82 3.59
C ARG A 135 -11.10 -8.96 3.09
N ALA A 136 -10.81 -7.84 2.41
CA ALA A 136 -11.83 -7.01 1.79
C ALA A 136 -12.61 -7.79 0.72
N GLY A 137 -11.93 -8.56 -0.12
CA GLY A 137 -12.60 -9.38 -1.13
C GLY A 137 -13.44 -10.51 -0.53
N LEU A 138 -12.96 -11.15 0.53
CA LEU A 138 -13.73 -12.16 1.28
C LEU A 138 -15.03 -11.56 1.86
N LEU A 139 -14.92 -10.40 2.52
CA LEU A 139 -16.06 -9.79 3.22
C LEU A 139 -17.08 -9.17 2.26
N THR A 140 -16.67 -8.66 1.11
CA THR A 140 -17.54 -7.94 0.16
C THR A 140 -17.96 -8.77 -1.03
N GLY A 141 -17.28 -9.90 -1.30
CA GLY A 141 -17.43 -10.65 -2.54
C GLY A 141 -16.98 -9.89 -3.79
N ARG A 142 -16.21 -8.80 -3.63
CA ARG A 142 -15.81 -7.89 -4.72
C ARG A 142 -14.31 -7.86 -4.91
N TYR A 143 -13.88 -7.63 -6.14
CA TYR A 143 -12.46 -7.40 -6.41
C TYR A 143 -11.95 -6.17 -5.63
N PRO A 144 -10.74 -6.22 -5.04
CA PRO A 144 -10.22 -5.13 -4.21
C PRO A 144 -10.10 -3.78 -4.93
N VAL A 145 -9.93 -3.79 -6.26
CA VAL A 145 -9.97 -2.57 -7.09
C VAL A 145 -11.34 -1.87 -7.04
N ARG A 146 -12.43 -2.63 -6.85
CA ARG A 146 -13.80 -2.11 -6.77
C ARG A 146 -14.16 -1.59 -5.39
N THR A 147 -13.40 -1.95 -4.35
CA THR A 147 -13.55 -1.41 -2.99
C THR A 147 -12.48 -0.35 -2.68
N HIS A 148 -11.52 -0.15 -3.60
CA HIS A 148 -10.30 0.63 -3.42
C HIS A 148 -9.44 0.19 -2.23
N MET A 149 -9.64 -1.02 -1.70
CA MET A 149 -8.80 -1.58 -0.65
C MET A 149 -7.64 -2.34 -1.28
N THR A 150 -6.77 -1.66 -2.04
CA THR A 150 -5.69 -2.30 -2.83
C THR A 150 -4.35 -2.41 -2.10
N ASN A 151 -4.21 -1.72 -0.96
CA ASN A 151 -2.98 -1.67 -0.17
C ASN A 151 -3.21 -2.14 1.27
N PRO A 152 -2.18 -2.63 1.96
CA PRO A 152 -2.24 -2.89 3.40
C PRO A 152 -2.58 -1.63 4.19
N LEU A 153 -3.49 -1.74 5.15
CA LEU A 153 -3.75 -0.66 6.10
C LEU A 153 -2.66 -0.62 7.16
N TYR A 154 -2.23 0.59 7.52
CA TYR A 154 -1.36 0.83 8.67
C TYR A 154 -2.19 1.29 9.87
N PRO A 155 -1.78 0.96 11.10
CA PRO A 155 -2.42 1.48 12.30
C PRO A 155 -2.51 3.01 12.29
N SER A 156 -3.64 3.54 12.75
CA SER A 156 -3.85 4.98 12.87
C SER A 156 -2.78 5.59 13.79
N GLY A 157 -2.14 6.67 13.33
CA GLY A 157 -1.09 7.35 14.09
C GLY A 157 0.33 6.80 13.93
N HIS A 158 0.53 5.70 13.18
CA HIS A 158 1.87 5.22 12.88
C HIS A 158 2.62 6.19 11.94
N PRO A 159 3.91 6.52 12.16
CA PRO A 159 4.65 7.47 11.32
C PRO A 159 4.70 7.03 9.84
N MET A 160 4.71 5.72 9.58
CA MET A 160 4.60 5.20 8.21
C MET A 160 3.26 5.55 7.56
N ASN A 161 2.16 5.62 8.30
CA ASN A 161 0.87 6.03 7.75
C ASN A 161 0.94 7.47 7.23
N LEU A 162 1.54 8.38 8.03
CA LEU A 162 1.75 9.78 7.62
C LEU A 162 2.69 9.90 6.42
N LEU A 163 3.80 9.15 6.42
CA LEU A 163 4.75 9.16 5.30
C LEU A 163 4.07 8.68 4.01
N MET A 164 3.34 7.57 4.09
CA MET A 164 2.62 7.00 2.94
C MET A 164 1.48 7.91 2.46
N ASP A 165 0.81 8.60 3.39
CA ASP A 165 -0.17 9.65 3.06
C ASP A 165 0.44 10.81 2.28
N VAL A 166 1.62 11.30 2.70
CA VAL A 166 2.32 12.41 2.02
C VAL A 166 2.85 11.98 0.65
N LEU A 167 3.32 10.73 0.53
CA LEU A 167 3.80 10.16 -0.74
C LEU A 167 2.69 9.73 -1.69
N GLY A 168 1.42 10.00 -1.36
CA GLY A 168 0.29 9.71 -2.24
C GLY A 168 -0.08 8.23 -2.34
N ARG A 169 0.36 7.38 -1.40
CA ARG A 169 -0.02 5.95 -1.40
C ARG A 169 -1.53 5.75 -1.27
N TYR A 170 -2.19 6.63 -0.51
CA TYR A 170 -3.66 6.67 -0.40
C TYR A 170 -4.34 7.49 -1.50
N ALA A 171 -3.62 7.95 -2.52
CA ALA A 171 -4.26 8.63 -3.66
C ALA A 171 -5.16 7.69 -4.48
N TYR A 172 -5.13 6.38 -4.24
CA TYR A 172 -6.03 5.41 -4.88
C TYR A 172 -6.58 4.36 -3.93
N SER A 173 -6.30 4.49 -2.62
CA SER A 173 -6.73 3.52 -1.62
C SER A 173 -7.46 4.15 -0.45
N VAL A 174 -8.48 3.46 0.04
CA VAL A 174 -9.27 3.88 1.21
C VAL A 174 -8.54 3.52 2.52
N ARG A 175 -8.92 4.19 3.60
CA ARG A 175 -8.33 4.01 4.95
C ARG A 175 -8.99 2.90 5.77
N GLY A 176 -9.96 2.22 5.20
CA GLY A 176 -10.79 1.22 5.83
C GLY A 176 -11.84 0.72 4.85
N ILE A 177 -12.67 -0.21 5.29
CA ILE A 177 -13.82 -0.66 4.49
C ILE A 177 -14.76 0.55 4.29
N PRO A 178 -15.07 0.91 3.03
CA PRO A 178 -16.04 1.97 2.75
C PRO A 178 -17.43 1.58 3.29
N GLN A 179 -18.14 2.52 3.92
CA GLN A 179 -19.51 2.26 4.45
C GLN A 179 -20.59 2.15 3.35
N ASP A 180 -20.24 2.34 2.08
CA ASP A 180 -21.10 2.04 0.93
C ASP A 180 -20.90 0.62 0.39
N GLU A 181 -20.00 -0.18 0.99
CA GLU A 181 -19.89 -1.61 0.73
C GLU A 181 -20.81 -2.41 1.65
N VAL A 182 -21.36 -3.50 1.12
CA VAL A 182 -22.18 -4.45 1.87
C VAL A 182 -21.31 -5.64 2.27
N LEU A 183 -21.31 -5.99 3.55
CA LEU A 183 -20.49 -7.07 4.07
C LEU A 183 -21.30 -8.35 4.26
N LEU A 184 -20.65 -9.49 4.04
CA LEU A 184 -21.18 -10.83 4.30
C LEU A 184 -21.84 -10.94 5.69
N PRO A 185 -21.21 -10.53 6.82
CA PRO A 185 -21.86 -10.60 8.12
C PRO A 185 -23.11 -9.71 8.23
N GLU A 186 -23.18 -8.58 7.51
CA GLU A 186 -24.38 -7.73 7.53
C GLU A 186 -25.54 -8.42 6.80
N VAL A 187 -25.25 -9.02 5.64
CA VAL A 187 -26.22 -9.82 4.87
C VAL A 187 -26.76 -10.98 5.72
N LEU A 188 -25.86 -11.74 6.37
CA LEU A 188 -26.25 -12.85 7.24
C LEU A 188 -27.06 -12.35 8.45
N SER A 189 -26.67 -11.25 9.07
CA SER A 189 -27.40 -10.66 10.19
C SER A 189 -28.83 -10.27 9.80
N ARG A 190 -29.02 -9.63 8.63
CA ARG A 190 -30.36 -9.30 8.11
C ARG A 190 -31.22 -10.54 7.86
N ARG A 191 -30.59 -11.66 7.45
CA ARG A 191 -31.28 -12.95 7.26
C ARG A 191 -31.67 -13.64 8.57
N GLY A 192 -31.07 -13.24 9.70
CA GLY A 192 -31.40 -13.72 11.04
C GLY A 192 -30.28 -14.45 11.77
N TYR A 193 -29.08 -14.48 11.20
CA TYR A 193 -27.91 -15.07 11.84
C TYR A 193 -27.36 -14.16 12.96
N CYS A 194 -26.76 -14.77 13.97
CA CYS A 194 -25.85 -14.08 14.89
C CYS A 194 -24.43 -14.13 14.32
N THR A 195 -23.79 -12.98 14.14
CA THR A 195 -22.44 -12.87 13.56
C THR A 195 -21.44 -12.37 14.60
N GLY A 196 -20.20 -12.83 14.53
CA GLY A 196 -19.11 -12.55 15.47
C GLY A 196 -17.73 -12.82 14.89
#